data_AF-A0A271JAS9-F1
#
_entry.id   AF-A0A271JAS9-F1
#
_cell.length_a   1.000
_cell.length_b   1.000
_cell.length_c   1.000
_cell.angle_alpha   90.00
_cell.angle_beta   90.00
_cell.angle_gamma   90.00
#
_symmetry.space_group_name_H-M   'P 1'
#
loop_
_entity.id
_entity.type
_entity.pdbx_description
1 polymer ?
#
loop_
_entity_poly.entity_id
_entity_poly.type
_entity_poly.pdbx_seq_one_letter_code
_entity_poly.pdbx_strand_id
1 'polypeptide(L)'
;MRLFALTAVAVLAGPVFAQSDAEPAPLPEPVAPPVTDVTVPDTLDADLVGEWTLEEVAEAGRLGDLGVAVEAMTCAFSAEGTATVEMEMVQDLDPMSMERTFPYDTEDGRIMVEGDEPVRYQILEDGRLEMATVDGLVVRLVRTRS
;
A
#
# COMPACT_ATOMS: atom_id res chain seq x y z
N MET A 1 17.97 33.16 -50.53
CA MET A 1 17.67 34.60 -50.47
C MET A 1 16.60 34.79 -49.40
N ARG A 2 16.87 35.66 -48.43
CA ARG A 2 15.99 35.99 -47.30
C ARG A 2 14.67 36.56 -47.80
N LEU A 3 13.56 36.41 -47.06
CA LEU A 3 12.76 37.56 -46.64
C LEU A 3 11.80 37.20 -45.50
N PHE A 4 11.81 38.07 -44.49
CA PHE A 4 10.97 38.10 -43.29
C PHE A 4 9.54 38.58 -43.62
N ALA A 5 8.56 38.20 -42.80
CA ALA A 5 7.36 39.00 -42.58
C ALA A 5 6.86 38.84 -41.13
N LEU A 6 6.93 39.95 -40.40
CA LEU A 6 6.39 40.22 -39.06
C LEU A 6 5.09 41.00 -39.21
N THR A 7 4.04 40.66 -38.45
CA THR A 7 2.90 41.55 -38.18
C THR A 7 2.21 41.07 -36.88
N ALA A 8 2.52 41.66 -35.73
CA ALA A 8 1.92 42.86 -35.10
C ALA A 8 0.54 42.59 -34.45
N VAL A 9 0.53 42.56 -33.10
CA VAL A 9 -0.68 42.56 -32.27
C VAL A 9 -0.88 43.97 -31.73
N ALA A 10 -2.03 44.57 -32.02
CA ALA A 10 -2.42 45.87 -31.51
C ALA A 10 -2.97 45.75 -30.08
N VAL A 11 -2.53 46.63 -29.18
CA VAL A 11 -3.11 46.82 -27.84
C VAL A 11 -3.64 48.25 -27.74
N LEU A 12 -4.91 48.39 -27.35
CA LEU A 12 -5.58 49.67 -27.10
C LEU A 12 -6.24 49.65 -25.72
N ALA A 13 -6.34 50.87 -25.15
CA ALA A 13 -7.04 51.32 -23.93
C ALA A 13 -6.24 51.16 -22.62
N GLY A 14 -6.06 52.15 -21.76
CA GLY A 14 -6.56 53.52 -21.58
C GLY A 14 -6.03 54.04 -20.22
N PRO A 15 -6.10 55.34 -19.87
CA PRO A 15 -5.51 55.83 -18.63
C PRO A 15 -6.47 55.63 -17.44
N VAL A 16 -6.00 55.02 -16.36
CA VAL A 16 -6.68 55.04 -15.05
C VAL A 16 -5.88 55.95 -14.12
N PHE A 17 -6.60 56.94 -13.59
CA PHE A 17 -6.13 57.89 -12.60
C PHE A 17 -5.78 57.20 -11.28
N ALA A 18 -4.70 57.67 -10.65
CA ALA A 18 -4.33 57.33 -9.29
C ALA A 18 -5.38 57.83 -8.28
N GLN A 19 -5.79 56.96 -7.35
CA GLN A 19 -6.41 57.35 -6.08
C GLN A 19 -5.71 56.62 -4.93
N SER A 20 -5.33 57.43 -3.94
CA SER A 20 -4.75 57.20 -2.63
C SER A 20 -4.67 55.79 -2.03
N ASP A 21 -3.44 55.41 -1.68
CA ASP A 21 -2.97 55.12 -0.32
C ASP A 21 -3.99 54.60 0.70
N ALA A 22 -3.94 53.28 0.90
CA ALA A 22 -3.93 52.64 2.19
C ALA A 22 -3.11 51.35 2.02
N GLU A 23 -1.95 51.25 2.67
CA GLU A 23 -1.16 50.02 2.68
C GLU A 23 -2.05 48.89 3.23
N PRO A 24 -2.38 47.85 2.45
CA PRO A 24 -3.20 46.76 2.94
C PRO A 24 -2.41 46.04 4.03
N ALA A 25 -3.02 45.89 5.22
CA ALA A 25 -2.46 45.06 6.27
C ALA A 25 -2.08 43.69 5.68
N PRO A 26 -0.89 43.13 6.00
CA PRO A 26 -0.50 41.84 5.46
C PRO A 26 -1.58 40.82 5.80
N LEU A 27 -2.06 40.13 4.78
CA LEU A 27 -2.97 39.00 4.94
C LEU A 27 -2.31 38.00 5.90
N PRO A 28 -3.03 37.42 6.89
CA PRO A 28 -2.48 36.34 7.67
C PRO A 28 -2.04 35.24 6.69
N GLU A 29 -0.78 34.83 6.81
CA GLU A 29 -0.23 33.76 5.99
C GLU A 29 -1.18 32.55 6.09
N PRO A 30 -1.50 31.89 4.96
CA PRO A 30 -2.29 30.66 5.02
C PRO A 30 -1.53 29.70 5.93
N VAL A 31 -2.08 29.44 7.11
CA VAL A 31 -1.60 28.39 8.00
C VAL A 31 -1.81 27.10 7.22
N ALA A 32 -0.73 26.61 6.60
CA ALA A 32 -0.74 25.29 6.02
C ALA A 32 -1.21 24.34 7.14
N PRO A 33 -2.19 23.45 6.89
CA PRO A 33 -2.45 22.38 7.83
C PRO A 33 -1.11 21.68 8.10
N PRO A 34 -0.85 21.20 9.34
CA PRO A 34 0.37 20.46 9.59
C PRO A 34 0.46 19.39 8.52
N VAL A 35 1.53 19.43 7.73
CA VAL A 35 1.87 18.32 6.86
C VAL A 35 2.15 17.20 7.85
N THR A 36 1.19 16.31 8.03
CA THR A 36 1.47 15.03 8.64
C THR A 36 2.39 14.36 7.64
N ASP A 37 3.69 14.52 7.86
CA ASP A 37 4.69 13.63 7.28
C ASP A 37 4.25 12.23 7.72
N VAL A 38 3.53 11.53 6.84
CA VAL A 38 3.37 10.09 6.95
C VAL A 38 4.78 9.57 6.77
N THR A 39 5.47 9.46 7.89
CA THR A 39 6.79 8.85 7.96
C THR A 39 6.54 7.41 7.55
N VAL A 40 6.82 7.07 6.29
CA VAL A 40 6.92 5.67 5.88
C VAL A 40 7.97 5.09 6.81
N PRO A 41 7.62 4.13 7.68
CA PRO A 41 8.60 3.63 8.62
C PRO A 41 9.70 2.93 7.81
N ASP A 42 10.95 3.30 8.03
CA ASP A 42 12.18 2.71 7.46
C ASP A 42 12.34 1.20 7.80
N THR A 43 11.31 0.56 8.34
CA THR A 43 11.28 -0.81 8.87
C THR A 43 10.59 -1.80 7.94
N LEU A 44 9.91 -1.35 6.88
CA LEU A 44 9.22 -2.23 5.95
C LEU A 44 10.21 -2.94 5.01
N ASP A 45 10.11 -4.26 4.94
CA ASP A 45 10.88 -5.06 3.99
C ASP A 45 10.37 -4.83 2.56
N ALA A 46 11.20 -4.20 1.74
CA ALA A 46 10.89 -3.88 0.35
C ALA A 46 10.67 -5.11 -0.52
N ASP A 47 11.26 -6.26 -0.16
CA ASP A 47 11.06 -7.50 -0.91
C ASP A 47 9.68 -8.11 -0.67
N LEU A 48 9.05 -7.81 0.48
CA LEU A 48 7.70 -8.25 0.84
C LEU A 48 6.61 -7.45 0.10
N VAL A 49 6.85 -6.18 -0.18
CA VAL A 49 5.87 -5.27 -0.84
C VAL A 49 5.44 -5.84 -2.20
N GLY A 50 4.14 -5.86 -2.49
CA GLY A 50 3.60 -6.38 -3.74
C GLY A 50 2.43 -7.33 -3.53
N GLU A 51 2.00 -7.99 -4.61
CA GLU A 51 0.89 -8.94 -4.60
C GLU A 51 1.43 -10.37 -4.70
N TRP A 52 0.95 -11.24 -3.82
CA TRP A 52 1.35 -12.62 -3.67
C TRP A 52 0.11 -13.52 -3.70
N THR A 53 0.14 -14.60 -4.47
CA THR A 53 -0.98 -15.54 -4.57
C THR A 53 -0.53 -16.93 -4.14
N LEU A 54 -1.42 -17.65 -3.45
CA LEU A 54 -1.19 -19.02 -2.99
C LEU A 54 -0.76 -19.93 -4.14
N GLU A 55 0.35 -20.62 -3.93
CA GLU A 55 0.78 -21.73 -4.77
C GLU A 55 0.55 -23.06 -4.04
N GLU A 56 0.88 -23.12 -2.75
CA GLU A 56 0.86 -24.35 -1.97
C GLU A 56 0.52 -24.06 -0.50
N VAL A 57 -0.31 -24.91 0.11
CA VAL A 57 -0.45 -25.02 1.56
C VAL A 57 0.49 -26.14 2.02
N ALA A 58 1.63 -25.77 2.60
CA ALA A 58 2.64 -26.73 3.04
C ALA A 58 2.23 -27.44 4.34
N GLU A 59 1.55 -26.72 5.25
CA GLU A 59 1.00 -27.27 6.48
C GLU A 59 -0.31 -26.54 6.83
N ALA A 60 -1.38 -27.28 7.12
CA ALA A 60 -2.69 -26.67 7.40
C ALA A 60 -2.86 -26.21 8.86
N GLY A 61 -1.98 -26.66 9.77
CA GLY A 61 -2.06 -26.38 11.20
C GLY A 61 -3.46 -26.62 11.79
N ARG A 62 -3.86 -25.71 12.69
CA ARG A 62 -5.17 -25.74 13.35
C ARG A 62 -6.36 -25.69 12.40
N LEU A 63 -6.23 -25.10 11.21
CA LEU A 63 -7.33 -25.09 10.23
C LEU A 63 -7.63 -26.51 9.74
N GLY A 64 -6.58 -27.31 9.50
CA GLY A 64 -6.71 -28.71 9.14
C GLY A 64 -7.40 -29.54 10.24
N ASP A 65 -7.08 -29.28 11.51
CA ASP A 65 -7.73 -29.95 12.65
C ASP A 65 -9.24 -29.65 12.73
N LEU A 66 -9.67 -28.50 12.21
CA LEU A 66 -11.07 -28.06 12.15
C LEU A 66 -11.77 -28.48 10.85
N GLY A 67 -11.11 -29.25 9.98
CA GLY A 67 -11.66 -29.66 8.69
C GLY A 67 -11.77 -28.53 7.68
N VAL A 68 -11.00 -27.45 7.85
CA VAL A 68 -10.97 -26.30 6.95
C VAL A 68 -9.79 -26.44 5.99
N ALA A 69 -10.07 -26.42 4.68
CA ALA A 69 -9.06 -26.35 3.62
C ALA A 69 -8.96 -24.92 3.08
N VAL A 70 -7.74 -24.45 2.81
CA VAL A 70 -7.51 -23.17 2.12
C VAL A 70 -7.36 -23.47 0.63
N GLU A 71 -8.27 -22.95 -0.19
CA GLU A 71 -8.29 -23.19 -1.64
C GLU A 71 -7.57 -22.08 -2.41
N ALA A 72 -7.67 -20.84 -1.93
CA ALA A 72 -6.98 -19.69 -2.50
C ALA A 72 -6.62 -18.68 -1.41
N MET A 73 -5.52 -17.96 -1.63
CA MET A 73 -5.12 -16.83 -0.79
C MET A 73 -4.40 -15.80 -1.65
N THR A 74 -4.72 -14.52 -1.45
CA THR A 74 -3.99 -13.41 -2.04
C THR A 74 -3.60 -12.46 -0.92
N CYS A 75 -2.31 -12.12 -0.85
CA CYS A 75 -1.76 -11.16 0.09
C CYS A 75 -1.18 -9.98 -0.71
N ALA A 76 -1.68 -8.78 -0.46
CA ALA A 76 -1.17 -7.54 -1.02
C ALA A 76 -0.55 -6.70 0.10
N PHE A 77 0.77 -6.49 0.04
CA PHE A 77 1.50 -5.67 1.00
C PHE A 77 1.88 -4.33 0.35
N SER A 78 1.43 -3.22 0.92
CA SER A 78 1.77 -1.88 0.42
C SER A 78 3.04 -1.35 1.11
N ALA A 79 3.78 -0.51 0.39
CA ALA A 79 4.91 0.25 0.95
C ALA A 79 4.48 1.32 1.98
N GLU A 80 3.17 1.55 2.14
CA GLU A 80 2.61 2.49 3.12
C GLU A 80 2.28 1.80 4.46
N GLY A 81 2.66 0.52 4.63
CA GLY A 81 2.41 -0.22 5.87
C GLY A 81 0.96 -0.70 6.00
N THR A 82 0.28 -0.96 4.88
CA THR A 82 -1.06 -1.58 4.86
C THR A 82 -1.01 -2.90 4.10
N ALA A 83 -1.59 -3.95 4.68
CA ALA A 83 -1.73 -5.25 4.05
C ALA A 83 -3.21 -5.59 3.85
N THR A 84 -3.51 -6.21 2.71
CA THR A 84 -4.82 -6.81 2.43
C THR A 84 -4.62 -8.31 2.20
N VAL A 85 -5.38 -9.12 2.92
CA VAL A 85 -5.39 -10.58 2.78
C VAL A 85 -6.79 -11.01 2.39
N GLU A 86 -6.89 -11.65 1.22
CA GLU A 86 -8.07 -12.34 0.73
C GLU A 86 -7.83 -13.84 0.84
N MET A 87 -8.79 -14.59 1.36
CA MET A 87 -8.68 -16.03 1.54
C MET A 87 -9.99 -16.71 1.21
N GLU A 88 -9.92 -17.76 0.39
CA GLU A 88 -11.02 -18.67 0.10
C GLU A 88 -10.74 -20.01 0.76
N MET A 89 -11.73 -20.51 1.50
CA MET A 89 -11.65 -21.73 2.29
C MET A 89 -12.86 -22.60 2.03
N VAL A 90 -12.74 -23.89 2.33
CA VAL A 90 -13.86 -24.85 2.33
C VAL A 90 -13.87 -25.59 3.66
N GLN A 91 -15.02 -25.63 4.31
CA GLN A 91 -15.27 -26.46 5.49
C GLN A 91 -16.53 -27.27 5.24
N ASP A 92 -16.49 -28.59 5.45
CA ASP A 92 -17.67 -29.45 5.28
C ASP A 92 -18.39 -29.29 3.92
N LEU A 93 -17.62 -29.01 2.85
CA LEU A 93 -18.09 -28.71 1.48
C LEU A 93 -18.78 -27.36 1.29
N ASP A 94 -18.81 -26.52 2.32
CA ASP A 94 -19.33 -25.15 2.24
C ASP A 94 -18.17 -24.17 1.98
N PRO A 95 -18.19 -23.45 0.84
CA PRO A 95 -17.17 -22.44 0.53
C PRO A 95 -17.37 -21.19 1.39
N MET A 96 -16.27 -20.64 1.86
CA MET A 96 -16.19 -19.45 2.69
C MET A 96 -15.13 -18.52 2.12
N SER A 97 -15.37 -17.21 2.17
CA SER A 97 -14.40 -16.20 1.80
C SER A 97 -14.22 -15.19 2.93
N MET A 98 -12.99 -14.73 3.09
CA MET A 98 -12.61 -13.70 4.05
C MET A 98 -11.68 -12.71 3.36
N GLU A 99 -11.97 -11.43 3.50
CA GLU A 99 -11.06 -10.34 3.14
C GLU A 99 -10.81 -9.52 4.40
N ARG A 100 -9.54 -9.20 4.66
CA ARG A 100 -9.15 -8.35 5.78
C ARG A 100 -8.06 -7.40 5.34
N THR A 101 -8.25 -6.10 5.60
CA THR A 101 -7.22 -5.07 5.44
C THR A 101 -6.79 -4.57 6.82
N PHE A 102 -5.49 -4.46 7.06
CA PHE A 102 -4.93 -4.05 8.34
C PHE A 102 -3.58 -3.32 8.17
N PRO A 103 -3.24 -2.39 9.09
CA PRO A 103 -1.89 -1.86 9.16
C PRO A 103 -0.91 -2.96 9.58
N TYR A 104 0.30 -2.93 9.05
CA TYR A 104 1.37 -3.88 9.40
C TYR A 104 2.73 -3.20 9.46
N ASP A 105 3.61 -3.79 10.26
CA ASP A 105 5.04 -3.51 10.30
C ASP A 105 5.82 -4.81 10.07
N THR A 106 7.13 -4.71 9.81
CA THR A 106 8.02 -5.87 9.78
C THR A 106 9.16 -5.74 10.78
N GLU A 107 9.44 -6.82 11.50
CA GLU A 107 10.54 -6.93 12.47
C GLU A 107 11.11 -8.35 12.46
N ASP A 108 12.44 -8.49 12.27
CA ASP A 108 13.17 -9.77 12.35
C ASP A 108 12.51 -10.94 11.58
N GLY A 109 12.09 -10.70 10.33
CA GLY A 109 11.42 -11.71 9.48
C GLY A 109 10.00 -12.06 9.94
N ARG A 110 9.33 -11.12 10.61
CA ARG A 110 7.94 -11.25 11.05
C ARG A 110 7.11 -10.07 10.61
N ILE A 111 5.88 -10.35 10.22
CA ILE A 111 4.83 -9.37 9.99
C ILE A 111 4.12 -9.15 11.32
N MET A 112 4.14 -7.91 11.79
CA MET A 112 3.53 -7.47 13.04
C MET A 112 2.21 -6.78 12.71
N VAL A 113 1.12 -7.24 13.32
CA VAL A 113 -0.22 -6.67 13.15
C VAL A 113 -0.78 -6.35 14.53
N GLU A 114 -1.31 -5.14 14.72
CA GLU A 114 -1.83 -4.74 16.02
C GLU A 114 -3.02 -5.61 16.45
N GLY A 115 -2.89 -6.27 17.60
CA GLY A 115 -3.94 -7.11 18.17
C GLY A 115 -3.93 -8.56 17.71
N ASP A 116 -3.04 -8.94 16.80
CA ASP A 116 -2.88 -10.30 16.30
C ASP A 116 -1.51 -10.89 16.65
N GLU A 117 -1.37 -12.21 16.51
CA GLU A 117 -0.09 -12.88 16.65
C GLU A 117 0.82 -12.62 15.44
N PRO A 118 2.14 -12.45 15.65
CA PRO A 118 3.05 -12.16 14.56
C PRO A 118 3.18 -13.34 13.60
N VAL A 119 3.14 -13.05 12.29
CA VAL A 119 3.29 -14.06 11.25
C VAL A 119 4.75 -14.08 10.79
N ARG A 120 5.40 -15.23 10.86
CA ARG A 120 6.76 -15.36 10.32
C ARG A 120 6.71 -15.38 8.80
N TYR A 121 7.69 -14.78 8.16
CA TYR A 121 7.84 -14.87 6.72
C TYR A 121 9.30 -15.01 6.31
N GLN A 122 9.51 -15.60 5.14
CA GLN A 122 10.79 -15.63 4.45
C GLN A 122 10.58 -15.61 2.93
N ILE A 123 11.40 -14.83 2.23
CA ILE A 123 11.52 -14.93 0.77
C ILE A 123 12.54 -16.03 0.46
N LEU A 124 12.08 -17.08 -0.23
CA LEU A 124 12.89 -18.23 -0.63
C LEU A 124 13.84 -17.86 -1.79
N GLU A 125 14.88 -18.66 -1.99
CA GLU A 125 15.86 -18.44 -3.07
C GLU A 125 15.24 -18.46 -4.47
N ASP A 126 14.11 -19.15 -4.64
CA ASP A 126 13.34 -19.21 -5.89
C ASP A 126 12.36 -18.05 -6.07
N GLY A 127 12.34 -17.09 -5.14
CA GLY A 127 11.51 -15.89 -5.18
C GLY A 127 10.08 -16.08 -4.65
N ARG A 128 9.77 -17.24 -4.06
CA ARG A 128 8.48 -17.47 -3.38
C ARG A 128 8.48 -16.91 -1.97
N LEU A 129 7.32 -16.47 -1.50
CA LEU A 129 7.10 -16.05 -0.13
C LEU A 129 6.57 -17.25 0.66
N GLU A 130 7.27 -17.66 1.72
CA GLU A 130 6.75 -18.62 2.70
C GLU A 130 6.30 -17.85 3.94
N MET A 131 5.06 -18.09 4.38
CA MET A 131 4.49 -17.49 5.59
C MET A 131 4.04 -18.58 6.56
N ALA A 132 4.31 -18.39 7.85
CA ALA A 132 3.96 -19.31 8.91
C ALA A 132 3.25 -18.59 10.07
N THR A 133 2.02 -18.99 10.36
CA THR A 133 1.25 -18.48 11.50
C THR A 133 1.59 -19.25 12.78
N VAL A 134 1.24 -18.69 13.95
CA VAL A 134 1.47 -19.36 15.24
C VAL A 134 0.61 -20.61 15.40
N ASP A 135 -0.59 -20.64 14.80
CA ASP A 135 -1.49 -21.80 14.76
C ASP A 135 -1.00 -22.93 13.82
N GLY A 136 0.19 -22.80 13.21
CA GLY A 136 0.82 -23.84 12.40
C GLY A 136 0.42 -23.86 10.92
N LEU A 137 -0.33 -22.87 10.45
CA LEU A 137 -0.58 -22.73 9.01
C LEU A 137 0.72 -22.27 8.33
N VAL A 138 1.20 -23.04 7.36
CA VAL A 138 2.34 -22.70 6.52
C VAL A 138 1.92 -22.68 5.07
N VAL A 139 2.09 -21.54 4.42
CA VAL A 139 1.72 -21.32 3.01
C VAL A 139 2.90 -20.82 2.21
N ARG A 140 2.93 -21.18 0.93
CA ARG A 140 3.87 -20.66 -0.06
C ARG A 140 3.10 -19.91 -1.12
N LEU A 141 3.54 -18.69 -1.37
CA LEU A 141 2.93 -17.78 -2.31
C LEU A 141 3.93 -17.38 -3.40
N VAL A 142 3.41 -17.17 -4.60
CA VAL A 142 4.16 -16.66 -5.75
C VAL A 142 3.82 -15.20 -5.99
N ARG A 143 4.82 -14.40 -6.35
CA ARG A 143 4.62 -12.99 -6.66
C ARG A 143 3.88 -12.85 -7.99
N THR A 144 2.75 -12.16 -7.98
CA THR A 144 1.95 -11.88 -9.17
C THR A 144 2.14 -10.44 -9.65
N ARG A 145 2.44 -9.51 -8.74
CA ARG A 145 2.72 -8.10 -9.04
C ARG A 145 3.78 -7.51 -8.10
N SER A 146 4.53 -6.54 -8.61
CA SER A 146 5.60 -5.81 -7.91
C SER A 146 5.21 -4.36 -7.69
#